data_AF-A0A1J5TT76-F1
#
_entry.id   AF-A0A1J5TT76-F1
#
_cell.length_a   1.000
_cell.length_b   1.000
_cell.length_c   1.000
_cell.angle_alpha   90.00
_cell.angle_beta   90.00
_cell.angle_gamma   90.00
#
_symmetry.space_group_name_H-M   'P 1'
#
loop_
_entity.id
_entity.type
_entity.pdbx_description
1 polymer ?
#
loop_
_entity_poly.entity_id
_entity_poly.type
_entity_poly.pdbx_seq_one_letter_code
_entity_poly.pdbx_strand_id
1 'polypeptide(L)'
;MTEDSTVTVNLADLKAYLSKVLYNFSGDLTDAAKAQFDSLEFPKSFELQMQEKSIKAERDTEIHAQTAHTAKETTKSATTVADGFAAKNDAIEAANKAEESANDVSETDTTRKQSANANAQLAKEHAEAAKVAFKELYESKAIQGNWKTPVIKGLGYSTDIYSYEGKTNNKGMYRCQSGEMVTFSLGYIKIAEVTCPPAVTLVSVPE
;
A
#
# COMPACT_ATOMS: atom_id res chain seq x y z
N MET A 1 51.16 3.03 37.14
CA MET A 1 49.82 2.87 36.56
C MET A 1 50.05 2.65 35.08
N THR A 2 49.89 1.42 34.60
CA THR A 2 49.98 1.10 33.17
C THR A 2 48.64 1.43 32.55
N GLU A 3 48.61 2.41 31.65
CA GLU A 3 47.42 2.73 30.86
C GLU A 3 47.06 1.51 29.99
N ASP A 4 45.90 0.91 30.26
CA ASP A 4 45.34 -0.12 29.41
C ASP A 4 45.03 0.50 28.04
N SER A 5 45.93 0.25 27.11
CA SER A 5 45.83 0.74 25.74
C SER A 5 44.76 -0.08 25.03
N THR A 6 43.58 0.51 24.82
CA THR A 6 42.52 -0.12 24.03
C THR A 6 42.92 -0.07 22.57
N VAL A 7 43.28 -1.20 21.98
CA VAL A 7 43.60 -1.28 20.55
C VAL A 7 42.31 -1.45 19.77
N THR A 8 41.91 -0.41 19.03
CA THR A 8 40.80 -0.49 18.07
C THR A 8 41.34 -1.00 16.75
N VAL A 9 41.08 -2.27 16.41
CA VAL A 9 41.48 -2.86 15.13
C VAL A 9 40.29 -2.84 14.17
N ASN A 10 40.50 -2.35 12.95
CA ASN A 10 39.50 -2.43 11.89
C ASN A 10 39.21 -3.91 11.55
N LEU A 11 37.93 -4.27 11.48
CA LEU A 11 37.50 -5.65 11.25
C LEU A 11 38.00 -6.23 9.91
N ALA A 12 38.13 -5.41 8.87
CA ALA A 12 38.69 -5.82 7.59
C ALA A 12 40.20 -6.11 7.71
N ASP A 13 40.92 -5.29 8.49
CA ASP A 13 42.35 -5.49 8.76
C ASP A 13 42.58 -6.72 9.63
N LEU A 14 41.71 -6.95 10.62
CA LEU A 14 41.72 -8.17 11.43
C LEU A 14 41.45 -9.41 10.56
N LYS A 15 40.52 -9.33 9.61
CA LYS A 15 40.23 -10.42 8.66
C LYS A 15 41.43 -10.70 7.76
N ALA A 16 42.03 -9.67 7.16
CA ALA A 16 43.22 -9.82 6.33
C ALA A 16 44.40 -10.38 7.14
N TYR A 17 44.58 -9.92 8.38
CA TYR A 17 45.62 -10.40 9.28
C TYR A 17 45.41 -11.86 9.68
N LEU A 18 44.22 -12.23 10.15
CA LEU A 18 43.90 -13.61 10.55
C LEU A 18 43.95 -14.57 9.36
N SER A 19 43.41 -14.19 8.21
CA SER A 19 43.53 -15.01 6.99
C SER A 19 45.00 -15.21 6.59
N LYS A 20 45.84 -14.17 6.67
CA LYS A 20 47.27 -14.28 6.35
C LYS A 20 48.06 -15.09 7.38
N VAL A 21 47.73 -14.96 8.66
CA VAL A 21 48.37 -15.71 9.75
C VAL A 21 47.99 -17.18 9.69
N LEU A 22 46.71 -17.49 9.45
CA LEU A 22 46.19 -18.87 9.39
C LEU A 22 46.55 -19.58 8.08
N TYR A 23 46.62 -18.87 6.95
CA TYR A 23 47.09 -19.45 5.68
C TYR A 23 48.57 -19.88 5.74
N ASN A 24 49.35 -19.22 6.60
CA ASN A 24 50.75 -19.57 6.88
C ASN A 24 50.91 -20.42 8.16
N PHE A 25 49.82 -20.81 8.80
CA PHE A 25 49.86 -21.61 10.02
C PHE A 25 50.00 -23.09 9.66
N SER A 26 51.17 -23.67 9.95
CA SER A 26 51.49 -25.07 9.64
C SER A 26 51.17 -26.04 10.79
N GLY A 27 50.42 -25.60 11.79
CA GLY A 27 50.01 -26.42 12.94
C GLY A 27 48.53 -26.79 12.89
N ASP A 28 48.13 -27.79 13.67
CA ASP A 28 46.72 -28.14 13.83
C ASP A 28 46.03 -27.16 14.79
N LEU A 29 44.89 -26.61 14.36
CA LEU A 29 43.97 -25.93 15.29
C LEU A 29 43.29 -26.99 16.14
N THR A 30 43.19 -26.75 17.46
CA THR A 30 42.40 -27.63 18.33
C THR A 30 40.93 -27.58 17.93
N ASP A 31 40.19 -28.67 18.12
CA ASP A 31 38.75 -28.73 17.85
C ASP A 31 37.98 -27.63 18.61
N ALA A 32 38.45 -27.26 19.80
CA ALA A 32 37.89 -26.15 20.58
C ALA A 32 38.13 -24.78 19.94
N ALA A 33 39.33 -24.53 19.40
CA ALA A 33 39.63 -23.28 18.69
C ALA A 33 38.86 -23.19 17.36
N LYS A 34 38.71 -24.33 16.68
CA LYS A 34 37.90 -24.45 15.46
C LYS A 34 36.41 -24.21 15.74
N ALA A 35 35.87 -24.84 16.78
CA ALA A 35 34.49 -24.62 17.21
C ALA A 35 34.24 -23.17 17.66
N GLN A 36 35.19 -22.54 18.37
CA GLN A 36 35.08 -21.13 18.74
C GLN A 36 35.10 -20.23 17.50
N PHE A 37 35.98 -20.50 16.54
CA PHE A 37 36.05 -19.77 15.27
C PHE A 37 34.75 -19.91 14.46
N ASP A 38 34.25 -21.13 14.33
CA ASP A 38 33.01 -21.45 13.62
C ASP A 38 31.76 -20.90 14.34
N SER A 39 31.81 -20.76 15.67
CA SER A 39 30.74 -20.20 16.50
C SER A 39 30.76 -18.68 16.64
N LEU A 40 31.76 -18.00 16.07
CA LEU A 40 31.78 -16.54 16.06
C LEU A 40 30.68 -16.03 15.12
N GLU A 41 29.47 -15.86 15.65
CA GLU A 41 28.49 -14.96 15.06
C GLU A 41 29.03 -13.53 15.15
N PHE A 42 29.79 -13.14 14.14
CA PHE A 42 30.26 -11.78 14.04
C PHE A 42 29.07 -10.88 13.64
N PRO A 43 28.84 -9.76 14.34
CA PRO A 43 27.82 -8.82 13.94
C PRO A 43 28.08 -8.39 12.50
N LYS A 44 27.05 -8.53 11.64
CA LYS A 44 27.14 -8.13 10.23
C LYS A 44 27.63 -6.69 10.15
N SER A 45 28.50 -6.38 9.18
CA SER A 45 28.92 -5.00 8.97
C SER A 45 27.70 -4.12 8.72
N PHE A 46 27.78 -2.85 9.11
CA PHE A 46 26.71 -1.89 8.88
C PHE A 46 26.27 -1.86 7.40
N GLU A 47 27.24 -1.94 6.48
CA GLU A 47 26.99 -2.01 5.04
C GLU A 47 26.19 -3.24 4.63
N LEU A 48 26.54 -4.43 5.15
CA LEU A 48 25.79 -5.66 4.88
C LEU A 48 24.36 -5.60 5.44
N GLN A 49 24.18 -5.03 6.64
CA GLN A 49 22.85 -4.84 7.24
C GLN A 49 21.99 -3.89 6.39
N MET A 50 22.56 -2.79 5.91
CA MET A 50 21.86 -1.84 5.03
C MET A 50 21.50 -2.46 3.69
N GLN A 51 22.39 -3.27 3.12
CA GLN A 51 22.13 -3.97 1.87
C GLN A 51 20.99 -5.00 2.01
N GLU A 52 21.00 -5.79 3.09
CA GLU A 52 19.92 -6.74 3.37
C GLU A 52 18.57 -6.04 3.61
N LYS A 53 18.57 -4.91 4.33
CA LYS A 53 17.38 -4.08 4.50
C LYS A 53 16.87 -3.61 3.13
N SER A 54 17.74 -3.13 2.26
CA SER A 54 17.38 -2.64 0.91
C SER A 54 16.82 -3.75 0.02
N ILE A 55 17.40 -4.96 0.06
CA ILE A 55 16.89 -6.14 -0.66
C ILE A 55 15.50 -6.52 -0.17
N LYS A 56 15.30 -6.54 1.15
CA LYS A 56 13.99 -6.85 1.73
C LYS A 56 12.95 -5.81 1.33
N ALA A 57 13.29 -4.53 1.45
CA ALA A 57 12.41 -3.42 1.10
C ALA A 57 11.99 -3.46 -0.37
N GLU A 58 12.92 -3.72 -1.30
CA GLU A 58 12.60 -3.89 -2.72
C GLU A 58 11.60 -5.05 -2.96
N ARG A 59 11.84 -6.20 -2.32
CA ARG A 59 10.94 -7.36 -2.42
C ARG A 59 9.56 -7.06 -1.85
N ASP A 60 9.50 -6.39 -0.70
CA ASP A 60 8.24 -6.03 -0.07
C ASP A 60 7.44 -5.06 -0.97
N THR A 61 8.12 -4.11 -1.63
CA THR A 61 7.50 -3.25 -2.65
C THR A 61 6.90 -4.05 -3.81
N GLU A 62 7.61 -5.05 -4.34
CA GLU A 62 7.11 -5.93 -5.41
C GLU A 62 5.85 -6.72 -4.98
N ILE A 63 5.88 -7.30 -3.77
CA ILE A 63 4.73 -8.03 -3.19
C ILE A 63 3.52 -7.11 -3.03
N HIS A 64 3.73 -5.88 -2.56
CA HIS A 64 2.66 -4.91 -2.39
C HIS A 64 2.10 -4.44 -3.74
N ALA A 65 2.94 -4.25 -4.76
CA ALA A 65 2.48 -3.96 -6.11
C ALA A 65 1.61 -5.10 -6.70
N GLN A 66 2.01 -6.36 -6.50
CA GLN A 66 1.23 -7.52 -6.94
C GLN A 66 -0.09 -7.67 -6.16
N THR A 67 -0.08 -7.30 -4.87
CA THR A 67 -1.29 -7.26 -4.04
C THR A 67 -2.26 -6.20 -4.56
N ALA A 68 -1.76 -4.99 -4.86
CA ALA A 68 -2.55 -3.93 -5.48
C ALA A 68 -3.13 -4.35 -6.83
N HIS A 69 -2.35 -5.06 -7.65
CA HIS A 69 -2.80 -5.62 -8.91
C HIS A 69 -3.98 -6.59 -8.72
N THR A 70 -3.82 -7.54 -7.80
CA THR A 70 -4.82 -8.57 -7.52
C THR A 70 -6.11 -7.94 -6.99
N ALA A 71 -6.01 -7.02 -6.03
CA ALA A 71 -7.14 -6.30 -5.48
C ALA A 71 -7.89 -5.49 -6.55
N LYS A 72 -7.16 -4.82 -7.45
CA LYS A 72 -7.75 -4.12 -8.60
C LYS A 72 -8.51 -5.06 -9.55
N GLU A 73 -7.98 -6.25 -9.86
CA GLU A 73 -8.72 -7.24 -10.66
C GLU A 73 -9.96 -7.78 -9.91
N THR A 74 -9.85 -7.98 -8.60
CA THR A 74 -11.02 -8.30 -7.75
C THR A 74 -12.08 -7.20 -7.84
N THR A 75 -11.71 -5.92 -7.74
CA THR A 75 -12.65 -4.79 -7.89
C THR A 75 -13.36 -4.82 -9.24
N LYS A 76 -12.66 -5.10 -10.35
CA LYS A 76 -13.27 -5.20 -11.69
C LYS A 76 -14.26 -6.35 -11.82
N SER A 77 -13.99 -7.46 -11.15
CA SER A 77 -14.85 -8.65 -11.19
C SER A 77 -15.97 -8.65 -10.15
N ALA A 78 -15.98 -7.67 -9.23
CA ALA A 78 -16.93 -7.60 -8.13
C ALA A 78 -18.37 -7.44 -8.65
N THR A 79 -19.29 -8.23 -8.08
CA THR A 79 -20.71 -8.21 -8.45
C THR A 79 -21.55 -7.35 -7.51
N THR A 80 -21.05 -7.13 -6.29
CA THR A 80 -21.68 -6.30 -5.25
C THR A 80 -20.85 -5.04 -4.96
N VAL A 81 -21.54 -3.95 -4.58
CA VAL A 81 -20.88 -2.69 -4.21
C VAL A 81 -19.99 -2.88 -2.96
N ALA A 82 -20.39 -3.71 -2.02
CA ALA A 82 -19.61 -3.98 -0.81
C ALA A 82 -18.27 -4.66 -1.14
N ASP A 83 -18.28 -5.71 -1.97
CA ASP A 83 -17.05 -6.42 -2.35
C ASP A 83 -16.13 -5.51 -3.18
N GLY A 84 -16.70 -4.74 -4.11
CA GLY A 84 -15.95 -3.78 -4.90
C GLY A 84 -15.30 -2.68 -4.04
N PHE A 85 -16.00 -2.22 -3.01
CA PHE A 85 -15.49 -1.20 -2.09
C PHE A 85 -14.33 -1.73 -1.24
N ALA A 86 -14.48 -2.93 -0.67
CA ALA A 86 -13.42 -3.59 0.09
C ALA A 86 -12.16 -3.79 -0.77
N ALA A 87 -12.31 -4.40 -1.95
CA ALA A 87 -11.19 -4.64 -2.86
C ALA A 87 -10.51 -3.35 -3.34
N LYS A 88 -11.28 -2.28 -3.58
CA LYS A 88 -10.72 -0.97 -3.92
C LYS A 88 -9.87 -0.42 -2.77
N ASN A 89 -10.33 -0.54 -1.52
CA ASN A 89 -9.57 -0.09 -0.36
C ASN A 89 -8.30 -0.93 -0.15
N ASP A 90 -8.38 -2.25 -0.37
CA ASP A 90 -7.20 -3.14 -0.33
C ASP A 90 -6.15 -2.72 -1.36
N ALA A 91 -6.58 -2.34 -2.57
CA ALA A 91 -5.67 -1.83 -3.61
C ALA A 91 -4.97 -0.53 -3.18
N ILE A 92 -5.70 0.39 -2.53
CA ILE A 92 -5.15 1.66 -2.01
C ILE A 92 -4.17 1.40 -0.87
N GLU A 93 -4.52 0.53 0.08
CA GLU A 93 -3.65 0.17 1.19
C GLU A 93 -2.35 -0.49 0.69
N ALA A 94 -2.45 -1.41 -0.27
CA ALA A 94 -1.30 -2.05 -0.88
C ALA A 94 -0.41 -1.04 -1.63
N ALA A 95 -0.98 -0.06 -2.32
CA ALA A 95 -0.21 1.00 -2.96
C ALA A 95 0.55 1.88 -1.95
N ASN A 96 -0.07 2.22 -0.83
CA ASN A 96 0.59 2.98 0.24
C ASN A 96 1.75 2.18 0.85
N LYS A 97 1.55 0.88 1.13
CA LYS A 97 2.63 0.01 1.63
C LYS A 97 3.77 -0.15 0.62
N ALA A 98 3.47 -0.24 -0.67
CA ALA A 98 4.49 -0.29 -1.72
C ALA A 98 5.37 0.98 -1.70
N GLU A 99 4.77 2.16 -1.53
CA GLU A 99 5.48 3.43 -1.40
C GLU A 99 6.33 3.50 -0.13
N GLU A 100 5.79 3.07 1.02
CA GLU A 100 6.53 2.98 2.28
C GLU A 100 7.76 2.07 2.15
N SER A 101 7.59 0.86 1.60
CA SER A 101 8.70 -0.06 1.34
C SER A 101 9.71 0.50 0.34
N ALA A 102 9.26 1.20 -0.70
CA ALA A 102 10.18 1.81 -1.66
C ALA A 102 11.03 2.91 -1.01
N ASN A 103 10.45 3.66 -0.07
CA ASN A 103 11.16 4.67 0.71
C ASN A 103 12.23 4.07 1.62
N ASP A 104 12.03 2.83 2.10
CA ASP A 104 12.98 2.10 2.95
C ASP A 104 14.23 1.55 2.21
N VAL A 105 14.21 1.52 0.86
CA VAL A 105 15.38 1.16 0.06
C VAL A 105 16.42 2.28 0.13
N SER A 106 17.68 1.92 0.40
CA SER A 106 18.79 2.87 0.50
C SER A 106 18.94 3.71 -0.77
N GLU A 107 19.15 5.01 -0.61
CA GLU A 107 19.42 5.93 -1.74
C GLU A 107 20.73 5.60 -2.47
N THR A 108 21.69 4.97 -1.77
CA THR A 108 22.97 4.55 -2.38
C THR A 108 22.82 3.27 -3.21
N ASP A 109 21.75 2.50 -3.01
CA ASP A 109 21.42 1.28 -3.77
C ASP A 109 20.55 1.63 -4.97
N THR A 110 21.12 2.41 -5.89
CA THR A 110 20.41 3.09 -6.98
C THR A 110 19.57 2.14 -7.85
N THR A 111 20.09 0.95 -8.18
CA THR A 111 19.37 -0.05 -8.97
C THR A 111 18.09 -0.52 -8.27
N ARG A 112 18.19 -0.88 -6.98
CA ARG A 112 17.01 -1.32 -6.21
C ARG A 112 16.04 -0.20 -5.96
N LYS A 113 16.55 1.02 -5.74
CA LYS A 113 15.71 2.20 -5.54
C LYS A 113 14.87 2.48 -6.78
N GLN A 114 15.47 2.39 -7.97
CA GLN A 114 14.74 2.56 -9.23
C GLN A 114 13.67 1.46 -9.41
N SER A 115 14.03 0.20 -9.17
CA SER A 115 13.12 -0.94 -9.22
C SER A 115 11.93 -0.78 -8.27
N ALA A 116 12.19 -0.47 -7.00
CA ALA A 116 11.15 -0.25 -5.99
C ALA A 116 10.27 0.95 -6.34
N ASN A 117 10.84 2.07 -6.78
CA ASN A 117 10.03 3.23 -7.19
C ASN A 117 9.11 2.91 -8.39
N ALA A 118 9.58 2.12 -9.35
CA ALA A 118 8.75 1.67 -10.47
C ALA A 118 7.58 0.80 -10.00
N ASN A 119 7.83 -0.16 -9.09
CA ASN A 119 6.79 -1.00 -8.51
C ASN A 119 5.79 -0.20 -7.65
N ALA A 120 6.26 0.77 -6.86
CA ALA A 120 5.37 1.66 -6.11
C ALA A 120 4.49 2.51 -7.04
N GLN A 121 5.04 2.98 -8.16
CA GLN A 121 4.27 3.71 -9.17
C GLN A 121 3.22 2.81 -9.85
N LEU A 122 3.57 1.57 -10.20
CA LEU A 122 2.62 0.58 -10.72
C LEU A 122 1.50 0.28 -9.71
N ALA A 123 1.82 0.18 -8.42
CA ALA A 123 0.83 -0.03 -7.37
C ALA A 123 -0.16 1.14 -7.28
N LYS A 124 0.33 2.39 -7.40
CA LYS A 124 -0.53 3.60 -7.48
C LYS A 124 -1.45 3.56 -8.68
N GLU A 125 -0.95 3.18 -9.85
CA GLU A 125 -1.76 3.02 -11.07
C GLU A 125 -2.84 1.95 -10.89
N HIS A 126 -2.52 0.85 -10.21
CA HIS A 126 -3.51 -0.18 -9.87
C HIS A 126 -4.58 0.33 -8.90
N ALA A 127 -4.20 1.10 -7.87
CA ALA A 127 -5.16 1.71 -6.96
C ALA A 127 -6.09 2.70 -7.68
N GLU A 128 -5.57 3.54 -8.58
CA GLU A 128 -6.39 4.45 -9.39
C GLU A 128 -7.34 3.70 -10.33
N ALA A 129 -6.86 2.64 -10.99
CA ALA A 129 -7.72 1.78 -11.80
C ALA A 129 -8.82 1.10 -10.96
N ALA A 130 -8.53 0.70 -9.73
CA ALA A 130 -9.53 0.15 -8.81
C ALA A 130 -10.57 1.21 -8.40
N LYS A 131 -10.16 2.46 -8.16
CA LYS A 131 -11.10 3.57 -7.89
C LYS A 131 -12.06 3.80 -9.06
N VAL A 132 -11.55 3.78 -10.29
CA VAL A 132 -12.37 3.91 -11.50
C VAL A 132 -13.34 2.74 -11.64
N ALA A 133 -12.85 1.51 -11.53
CA ALA A 133 -13.69 0.30 -11.62
C ALA A 133 -14.78 0.28 -10.53
N PHE A 134 -14.45 0.65 -9.29
CA PHE A 134 -15.42 0.76 -8.22
C PHE A 134 -16.49 1.82 -8.52
N LYS A 135 -16.09 2.97 -9.06
CA LYS A 135 -17.02 4.04 -9.43
C LYS A 135 -18.03 3.55 -10.47
N GLU A 136 -17.56 2.86 -11.50
CA GLU A 136 -18.42 2.27 -12.54
C GLU A 136 -19.40 1.24 -11.96
N LEU A 137 -18.90 0.32 -11.12
CA LEU A 137 -19.74 -0.65 -10.42
C LEU A 137 -20.80 0.03 -9.56
N TYR A 138 -20.39 1.01 -8.75
CA TYR A 138 -21.29 1.77 -7.89
C TYR A 138 -22.38 2.45 -8.72
N GLU A 139 -22.02 3.17 -9.79
CA GLU A 139 -22.96 3.86 -10.66
C GLU A 139 -23.96 2.89 -11.33
N SER A 140 -23.52 1.68 -11.69
CA SER A 140 -24.37 0.66 -12.31
C SER A 140 -25.41 0.05 -11.36
N LYS A 141 -25.13 0.07 -10.05
CA LYS A 141 -25.98 -0.52 -9.00
C LYS A 141 -26.75 0.54 -8.21
N ALA A 142 -26.37 1.81 -8.32
CA ALA A 142 -26.96 2.89 -7.56
C ALA A 142 -28.41 3.17 -7.99
N ILE A 143 -29.22 3.53 -7.01
CA ILE A 143 -30.54 4.09 -7.25
C ILE A 143 -30.42 5.59 -7.52
N GLN A 144 -31.42 6.13 -8.22
CA GLN A 144 -31.47 7.55 -8.56
C GLN A 144 -32.33 8.31 -7.55
N GLY A 145 -31.76 9.36 -6.98
CA GLY A 145 -32.49 10.39 -6.23
C GLY A 145 -32.55 11.69 -7.04
N ASN A 146 -33.49 12.58 -6.69
CA ASN A 146 -33.57 13.92 -7.27
C ASN A 146 -33.59 14.97 -6.15
N TRP A 147 -32.67 15.93 -6.22
CA TRP A 147 -32.64 17.11 -5.37
C TRP A 147 -33.94 17.91 -5.55
N LYS A 148 -34.51 18.37 -4.43
CA LYS A 148 -35.79 19.09 -4.39
C LYS A 148 -35.67 20.53 -4.90
N THR A 149 -36.80 21.18 -5.13
CA THR A 149 -36.88 22.58 -5.61
C THR A 149 -36.21 23.57 -4.63
N PRO A 150 -35.36 24.50 -5.11
CA PRO A 150 -34.96 24.69 -6.51
C PRO A 150 -33.96 23.63 -6.98
N VAL A 151 -34.06 23.21 -8.24
CA VAL A 151 -33.10 22.29 -8.86
C VAL A 151 -31.73 22.99 -8.98
N ILE A 152 -30.73 22.47 -8.29
CA ILE A 152 -29.36 22.99 -8.32
C ILE A 152 -28.50 22.02 -9.12
N LYS A 153 -27.94 22.50 -10.23
CA LYS A 153 -26.93 21.78 -11.02
C LYS A 153 -25.55 21.93 -10.37
N GLY A 154 -24.77 20.86 -10.35
CA GLY A 154 -23.37 20.91 -9.92
C GLY A 154 -23.19 20.95 -8.40
N LEU A 155 -24.28 20.68 -7.66
CA LEU A 155 -24.22 20.49 -6.22
C LEU A 155 -23.38 19.24 -5.95
N GLY A 156 -22.31 19.39 -5.17
CA GLY A 156 -21.48 18.26 -4.76
C GLY A 156 -22.27 17.38 -3.82
N TYR A 157 -22.07 16.07 -3.89
CA TYR A 157 -22.61 15.16 -2.91
C TYR A 157 -21.66 14.01 -2.61
N SER A 158 -21.67 13.53 -1.37
CA SER A 158 -20.95 12.34 -0.93
C SER A 158 -21.88 11.39 -0.16
N THR A 159 -21.59 10.10 -0.20
CA THR A 159 -22.28 9.09 0.61
C THR A 159 -21.43 8.64 1.80
N ASP A 160 -22.06 8.25 2.89
CA ASP A 160 -21.41 7.89 4.15
C ASP A 160 -20.77 6.50 4.14
N ILE A 161 -21.46 5.47 3.63
CA ILE A 161 -20.99 4.08 3.70
C ILE A 161 -19.86 3.83 2.69
N TYR A 162 -20.11 4.18 1.42
CA TYR A 162 -19.18 3.86 0.34
C TYR A 162 -18.30 5.03 -0.09
N SER A 163 -18.43 6.18 0.59
CA SER A 163 -17.68 7.40 0.28
C SER A 163 -17.76 7.77 -1.21
N TYR A 164 -18.90 7.51 -1.85
CA TYR A 164 -19.07 7.79 -3.26
C TYR A 164 -19.31 9.28 -3.44
N GLU A 165 -18.55 9.92 -4.32
CA GLU A 165 -18.67 11.35 -4.62
C GLU A 165 -19.23 11.60 -6.01
N GLY A 166 -20.09 12.61 -6.11
CA GLY A 166 -20.68 13.01 -7.38
C GLY A 166 -21.12 14.47 -7.41
N LYS A 167 -21.70 14.85 -8.55
CA LYS A 167 -22.33 16.16 -8.74
C LYS A 167 -23.71 15.99 -9.34
N THR A 168 -24.66 16.78 -8.88
CA THR A 168 -26.01 16.78 -9.45
C THR A 168 -26.00 17.25 -10.91
N ASN A 169 -26.84 16.64 -11.74
CA ASN A 169 -27.00 17.07 -13.13
C ASN A 169 -27.99 18.25 -13.28
N ASN A 170 -28.32 18.65 -14.51
CA ASN A 170 -29.27 19.74 -14.80
C ASN A 170 -30.69 19.51 -14.23
N LYS A 171 -31.02 18.28 -13.84
CA LYS A 171 -32.30 17.89 -13.24
C LYS A 171 -32.20 17.68 -11.71
N GLY A 172 -31.05 17.96 -11.11
CA GLY A 172 -30.83 17.74 -9.68
C GLY A 172 -30.61 16.26 -9.31
N MET A 173 -30.42 15.39 -10.31
CA MET A 173 -30.29 13.95 -10.08
C MET A 173 -28.98 13.62 -9.38
N TYR A 174 -29.02 12.75 -8.39
CA TYR A 174 -27.88 12.17 -7.69
C TYR A 174 -28.01 10.65 -7.60
N ARG A 175 -26.92 9.97 -7.27
CA ARG A 175 -26.85 8.51 -7.14
C ARG A 175 -26.44 8.12 -5.73
N CYS A 176 -27.07 7.09 -5.18
CA CYS A 176 -26.76 6.53 -3.86
C CYS A 176 -27.17 5.06 -3.75
N GLN A 177 -26.77 4.36 -2.69
CA GLN A 177 -27.32 3.05 -2.30
C GLN A 177 -28.41 3.21 -1.25
N SER A 178 -29.38 2.29 -1.25
CA SER A 178 -30.50 2.28 -0.31
C SER A 178 -30.02 2.40 1.14
N GLY A 179 -30.52 3.41 1.87
CA GLY A 179 -30.18 3.63 3.27
C GLY A 179 -28.91 4.43 3.54
N GLU A 180 -28.08 4.73 2.53
CA GLU A 180 -26.93 5.63 2.70
C GLU A 180 -27.38 7.05 3.05
N MET A 181 -26.62 7.73 3.90
CA MET A 181 -26.76 9.17 4.07
C MET A 181 -26.02 9.90 2.95
N VAL A 182 -26.74 10.76 2.24
CA VAL A 182 -26.20 11.62 1.19
C VAL A 182 -26.03 13.03 1.73
N THR A 183 -24.79 13.47 1.84
CA THR A 183 -24.44 14.83 2.21
C THR A 183 -24.28 15.68 0.96
N PHE A 184 -25.05 16.76 0.84
CA PHE A 184 -24.93 17.75 -0.24
C PHE A 184 -24.12 18.96 0.19
N SER A 185 -23.25 19.45 -0.69
CA SER A 185 -22.37 20.57 -0.45
C SER A 185 -22.21 21.50 -1.66
N LEU A 186 -21.94 22.78 -1.40
CA LEU A 186 -21.51 23.76 -2.38
C LEU A 186 -20.15 24.31 -1.96
N GLY A 187 -19.10 23.87 -2.67
CA GLY A 187 -17.73 24.04 -2.20
C GLY A 187 -17.51 23.29 -0.88
N TYR A 188 -17.05 24.01 0.14
CA TYR A 188 -16.84 23.49 1.50
C TYR A 188 -18.08 23.61 2.41
N ILE A 189 -19.17 24.23 1.92
CA ILE A 189 -20.37 24.47 2.72
C ILE A 189 -21.31 23.29 2.58
N LYS A 190 -21.61 22.61 3.71
CA LYS A 190 -22.65 21.58 3.79
C LYS A 190 -24.03 22.23 3.75
N ILE A 191 -24.89 21.76 2.86
CA ILE A 191 -26.25 22.30 2.66
C ILE A 191 -27.29 21.43 3.33
N ALA A 192 -27.24 20.12 3.11
CA ALA A 192 -28.23 19.20 3.62
C ALA A 192 -27.67 17.78 3.73
N GLU A 193 -28.29 17.00 4.60
CA GLU A 193 -28.18 15.54 4.62
C GLU A 193 -29.55 14.96 4.35
N VAL A 194 -29.59 13.94 3.49
CA VAL A 194 -30.81 13.18 3.23
C VAL A 194 -30.47 11.71 3.26
N THR A 195 -31.39 10.89 3.76
CA THR A 195 -31.28 9.44 3.62
C THR A 195 -31.66 9.06 2.19
N CYS A 196 -30.83 8.24 1.56
CA CYS A 196 -31.10 7.66 0.26
C CYS A 196 -32.37 6.80 0.34
N PRO A 197 -33.32 6.97 -0.59
CA PRO A 197 -34.60 6.27 -0.53
C PRO A 197 -34.41 4.74 -0.53
N PRO A 198 -35.39 3.96 -0.05
CA PRO A 198 -35.35 2.53 -0.21
C PRO A 198 -35.35 2.16 -1.71
N ALA A 199 -34.67 1.08 -2.07
CA ALA A 199 -34.78 0.53 -3.42
C ALA A 199 -36.25 0.19 -3.70
N VAL A 200 -36.82 0.74 -4.78
CA VAL A 200 -38.20 0.44 -5.18
C VAL A 200 -38.23 -0.99 -5.71
N THR A 201 -38.67 -1.94 -4.88
CA THR A 201 -39.11 -3.25 -5.37
C THR A 201 -40.40 -3.03 -6.13
N LEU A 202 -40.34 -3.10 -7.47
CA LEU A 202 -41.54 -3.28 -8.29
C LEU A 202 -42.15 -4.63 -7.90
N VAL A 203 -43.10 -4.61 -6.96
CA VAL A 203 -43.96 -5.76 -6.73
C VAL A 203 -44.84 -5.86 -7.96
N SER A 204 -44.55 -6.83 -8.83
CA SER A 204 -45.49 -7.22 -9.89
C SER A 204 -46.75 -7.71 -9.21
N VAL A 205 -47.82 -6.93 -9.26
CA VAL A 205 -49.16 -7.38 -8.90
C VAL A 205 -49.58 -8.33 -10.03
N PRO A 206 -49.81 -9.63 -9.78
CA PRO A 206 -50.44 -10.48 -10.77
C PRO A 206 -51.89 -10.01 -10.97
N GLU A 207 -52.27 -9.79 -12.23
CA GLU A 207 -53.67 -9.62 -12.65
C GLU A 207 -54.49 -10.89 -12.38
#